data_AF-A0A961Y917-F1
#
_entry.id   AF-A0A961Y917-F1
#
_cell.length_a   1.000
_cell.length_b   1.000
_cell.length_c   1.000
_cell.angle_alpha   90.00
_cell.angle_beta   90.00
_cell.angle_gamma   90.00
#
_symmetry.space_group_name_H-M   'P 1'
#
loop_
_entity.id
_entity.type
_entity.pdbx_description
1 polymer ?
#
loop_
_entity_poly.entity_id
_entity_poly.type
_entity_poly.pdbx_seq_one_letter_code
_entity_poly.pdbx_strand_id
1 'polypeptide(L)'
;MQVTSNNHATSLAQKLAAASSNSNGQASEGSTSKPSAEARQQVTYSKALGVSAAVSTALLQIQETGSVFDRDDTMLMHRRGVSEEDRLRFAEIVQDAAKTGGYEDPLSYVKSLSKSDIDVLKRVHCFAEAKGVTAVNTEEGAFNLLLPPSGAVDTNNDAVVERGIGKNFVFPPPNAPQEVKDAWEKMTADMSEKDRLLAQVPFMVATIGANIEYDENGTATGLHEPGDANYTNIFDKTKAEWADMLAQMIAGSRSMEDKHPQYIEHTKMLESFAEKLSDELGTA
;
A
#
# COMPACT_ATOMS: atom_id res chain seq x y z
N MET A 1 -35.87 -14.35 -11.51
CA MET A 1 -35.04 -15.52 -11.12
C MET A 1 -33.59 -15.11 -11.32
N GLN A 2 -32.90 -14.78 -10.23
CA GLN A 2 -31.51 -14.32 -10.21
C GLN A 2 -30.84 -14.94 -8.99
N VAL A 3 -30.13 -16.06 -9.17
CA VAL A 3 -29.18 -16.62 -8.18
C VAL A 3 -28.20 -17.53 -8.92
N THR A 4 -27.16 -17.01 -9.58
CA THR A 4 -26.07 -17.88 -10.12
C THR A 4 -24.65 -17.32 -10.09
N SER A 5 -24.39 -16.00 -9.93
CA SER A 5 -22.99 -15.51 -10.01
C SER A 5 -22.12 -15.72 -8.75
N ASN A 6 -22.67 -15.98 -7.56
CA ASN A 6 -21.88 -15.99 -6.32
C ASN A 6 -21.14 -17.30 -5.99
N ASN A 7 -21.25 -18.34 -6.83
CA ASN A 7 -20.66 -19.65 -6.51
C ASN A 7 -19.23 -19.85 -7.05
N HIS A 8 -18.74 -18.98 -7.95
CA HIS A 8 -17.43 -19.18 -8.59
C HIS A 8 -16.25 -18.53 -7.84
N ALA A 9 -16.43 -17.39 -7.16
CA ALA A 9 -15.38 -16.75 -6.37
C ALA A 9 -14.94 -17.58 -5.13
N THR A 10 -15.86 -18.38 -4.59
CA THR A 10 -15.68 -19.18 -3.37
C THR A 10 -14.68 -20.34 -3.56
N SER A 11 -14.53 -20.85 -4.79
CA SER A 11 -13.63 -21.97 -5.08
C SER A 11 -12.15 -21.58 -5.14
N LEU A 12 -11.83 -20.31 -5.38
CA LEU A 12 -10.45 -19.84 -5.54
C LEU A 12 -9.81 -19.46 -4.19
N ALA A 13 -10.58 -18.84 -3.29
CA ALA A 13 -10.15 -18.51 -1.93
C ALA A 13 -9.77 -19.75 -1.10
N GLN A 14 -10.47 -20.89 -1.31
CA GLN A 14 -10.17 -22.15 -0.62
C GLN A 14 -8.85 -22.80 -1.06
N LYS A 15 -8.35 -22.51 -2.27
CA LYS A 15 -7.09 -23.10 -2.78
C LYS A 15 -5.84 -22.36 -2.34
N LEU A 16 -5.93 -21.06 -2.03
CA LEU A 16 -4.80 -20.24 -1.60
C LEU A 16 -4.47 -20.40 -0.11
N ALA A 17 -5.43 -20.81 0.72
CA ALA A 17 -5.24 -20.99 2.16
C ALA A 17 -4.44 -22.25 2.57
N ALA A 18 -4.21 -23.19 1.64
CA ALA A 18 -3.59 -24.49 1.95
C ALA A 18 -2.07 -24.58 1.72
N ALA A 19 -1.41 -23.52 1.21
CA ALA A 19 -0.02 -23.60 0.75
C ALA A 19 1.03 -23.00 1.69
N SER A 20 0.67 -22.42 2.84
CA SER A 20 1.61 -21.69 3.70
C SER A 20 1.84 -22.36 5.04
N SER A 21 2.64 -23.42 5.03
CA SER A 21 3.24 -24.00 6.26
C SER A 21 4.59 -24.65 5.93
N ASN A 22 5.68 -23.87 6.01
CA ASN A 22 6.99 -24.32 6.49
C ASN A 22 8.04 -23.20 6.42
N SER A 23 8.53 -22.76 7.58
CA SER A 23 9.95 -22.79 7.97
C SER A 23 10.23 -21.74 9.05
N ASN A 24 10.99 -22.16 10.07
CA ASN A 24 11.21 -21.47 11.33
C ASN A 24 12.72 -21.33 11.57
N GLY A 25 13.17 -20.12 11.92
CA GLY A 25 14.31 -19.81 12.81
C GLY A 25 15.75 -19.99 12.32
N GLN A 26 16.57 -18.93 12.35
CA GLN A 26 17.36 -18.49 13.52
C GLN A 26 18.30 -17.31 13.15
N ALA A 27 18.38 -16.33 14.03
CA ALA A 27 19.27 -15.17 13.95
C ALA A 27 20.45 -15.32 14.92
N SER A 28 21.59 -14.69 14.61
CA SER A 28 22.71 -14.48 15.54
C SER A 28 23.16 -13.02 15.54
N GLU A 29 23.32 -12.48 16.75
CA GLU A 29 23.73 -11.12 17.07
C GLU A 29 25.22 -10.86 16.76
N GLY A 30 25.55 -9.63 16.41
CA GLY A 30 26.92 -9.15 16.22
C GLY A 30 27.01 -7.64 16.38
N SER A 31 27.48 -7.20 17.55
CA SER A 31 27.79 -5.82 17.93
C SER A 31 29.06 -5.32 17.22
N THR A 32 29.08 -4.06 16.74
CA THR A 32 30.26 -3.16 16.86
C THR A 32 29.96 -1.69 16.54
N SER A 33 30.23 -0.83 17.53
CA SER A 33 30.81 0.54 17.50
C SER A 33 30.54 1.51 16.33
N LYS A 34 29.96 2.67 16.69
CA LYS A 34 29.71 3.85 15.85
C LYS A 34 30.90 4.84 15.93
N PRO A 35 31.42 5.40 14.81
CA PRO A 35 32.26 6.59 14.84
C PRO A 35 31.46 7.89 14.66
N SER A 36 31.74 8.82 15.56
CA SER A 36 31.79 10.29 15.48
C SER A 36 31.01 11.05 14.38
N ALA A 37 30.15 11.97 14.84
CA ALA A 37 29.44 12.95 14.05
C ALA A 37 30.33 14.18 13.76
N GLU A 38 30.58 14.49 12.48
CA GLU A 38 31.05 15.80 12.04
C GLU A 38 30.12 16.39 10.96
N ALA A 39 29.55 17.55 11.33
CA ALA A 39 29.02 18.63 10.51
C ALA A 39 28.21 18.29 9.23
N ARG A 40 26.90 18.05 9.39
CA ARG A 40 25.93 18.27 8.30
C ARG A 40 25.44 19.71 8.35
N GLN A 41 25.73 20.49 7.31
CA GLN A 41 25.12 21.80 7.09
C GLN A 41 23.59 21.63 7.01
N GLN A 42 22.87 22.36 7.86
CA GLN A 42 21.41 22.46 7.81
C GLN A 42 21.01 23.19 6.52
N VAL A 43 20.61 22.43 5.51
CA VAL A 43 19.89 22.96 4.36
C VAL A 43 18.44 23.16 4.80
N THR A 44 17.97 24.40 4.79
CA THR A 44 16.54 24.72 5.00
C THR A 44 15.79 24.44 3.70
N TYR A 45 14.81 23.52 3.72
CA TYR A 45 14.01 23.16 2.56
C TYR A 45 12.66 23.88 2.64
N SER A 46 12.50 24.99 1.92
CA SER A 46 11.18 25.56 1.71
C SER A 46 10.32 24.54 0.95
N LYS A 47 9.05 24.34 1.36
CA LYS A 47 8.05 23.59 0.58
C LYS A 47 8.10 24.09 -0.87
N ALA A 48 8.70 23.31 -1.76
CA ALA A 48 8.91 23.73 -3.13
C ALA A 48 7.54 23.84 -3.83
N LEU A 49 7.28 25.00 -4.43
CA LEU A 49 6.05 25.25 -5.18
C LEU A 49 6.01 24.28 -6.37
N GLY A 50 4.97 23.43 -6.44
CA GLY A 50 4.80 22.43 -7.51
C GLY A 50 5.07 20.99 -7.08
N VAL A 51 5.63 20.77 -5.89
CA VAL A 51 5.93 19.43 -5.37
C VAL A 51 4.70 18.83 -4.67
N SER A 52 4.45 17.52 -4.90
CA SER A 52 3.28 16.84 -4.32
C SER A 52 3.26 16.90 -2.79
N ALA A 53 2.09 16.70 -2.18
CA ALA A 53 1.95 16.69 -0.73
C ALA A 53 2.81 15.60 -0.06
N ALA A 54 2.92 14.42 -0.67
CA ALA A 54 3.73 13.31 -0.16
C ALA A 54 5.22 13.67 -0.13
N VAL A 55 5.73 14.26 -1.21
CA VAL A 55 7.13 14.70 -1.28
C VAL A 55 7.39 15.88 -0.34
N SER A 56 6.45 16.82 -0.24
CA SER A 56 6.53 17.91 0.73
C SER A 56 6.66 17.37 2.16
N THR A 57 5.90 16.32 2.49
CA THR A 57 5.97 15.66 3.79
C THR A 57 7.33 15.01 4.02
N ALA A 58 7.85 14.27 3.04
CA ALA A 58 9.18 13.65 3.13
C ALA A 58 10.30 14.68 3.28
N LEU A 59 10.25 15.80 2.55
CA LEU A 59 11.25 16.87 2.65
C LEU A 59 11.18 17.62 3.99
N LEU A 60 9.96 17.87 4.51
CA LEU A 60 9.79 18.47 5.84
C LEU A 60 10.34 17.54 6.93
N GLN A 61 10.09 16.24 6.85
CA GLN A 61 10.65 15.25 7.76
C GLN A 61 12.19 15.29 7.76
N ILE A 62 12.83 15.43 6.58
CA ILE A 62 14.30 15.61 6.50
C ILE A 62 14.72 16.87 7.24
N GLN A 63 14.01 17.98 7.06
CA GLN A 63 14.37 19.23 7.70
C GLN A 63 14.27 19.15 9.22
N GLU A 64 13.22 18.51 9.73
CA GLU A 64 12.95 18.45 11.18
C GLU A 64 13.81 17.40 11.88
N THR A 65 14.07 16.27 11.22
CA THR A 65 14.66 15.08 11.87
C THR A 65 16.01 14.67 11.29
N GLY A 66 16.41 15.22 10.14
CA GLY A 66 17.58 14.78 9.37
C GLY A 66 17.36 13.46 8.61
N SER A 67 16.13 12.96 8.54
CA SER A 67 15.74 11.68 7.93
C SER A 67 14.51 11.87 7.03
N VAL A 68 14.42 11.19 5.89
CA VAL A 68 13.16 11.11 5.09
C VAL A 68 12.14 10.14 5.71
N PHE A 69 12.57 9.35 6.69
CA PHE A 69 11.84 8.20 7.21
C PHE A 69 11.20 8.52 8.55
N ASP A 70 9.99 8.01 8.76
CA ASP A 70 9.42 7.92 10.10
C ASP A 70 9.95 6.68 10.85
N ARG A 71 9.40 6.43 12.04
CA ARG A 71 9.78 5.28 12.87
C ARG A 71 9.45 3.96 12.19
N ASP A 72 8.30 3.87 11.54
CA ASP A 72 7.76 2.65 10.97
C ASP A 72 8.51 2.28 9.68
N ASP A 73 8.86 3.28 8.86
CA ASP A 73 9.78 3.17 7.74
C ASP A 73 11.15 2.67 8.18
N THR A 74 11.71 3.25 9.24
CA THR A 74 13.00 2.85 9.79
C THR A 74 12.98 1.39 10.25
N MET A 75 11.91 0.99 10.95
CA MET A 75 11.71 -0.39 11.39
C MET A 75 11.55 -1.35 10.22
N LEU A 76 10.74 -1.00 9.22
CA LEU A 76 10.50 -1.81 8.03
C LEU A 76 11.79 -2.02 7.24
N MET A 77 12.55 -0.95 6.99
CA MET A 77 13.83 -1.01 6.30
C MET A 77 14.87 -1.81 7.08
N HIS A 78 14.89 -1.70 8.41
CA HIS A 78 15.75 -2.51 9.25
C HIS A 78 15.43 -4.01 9.11
N ARG A 79 14.14 -4.39 9.14
CA ARG A 79 13.69 -5.78 8.89
C ARG A 79 14.07 -6.28 7.48
N ARG A 80 14.10 -5.38 6.49
CA ARG A 80 14.55 -5.67 5.12
C ARG A 80 16.07 -5.74 4.95
N GLY A 81 16.85 -5.47 6.00
CA GLY A 81 18.30 -5.46 5.93
C GLY A 81 18.90 -4.25 5.21
N VAL A 82 18.15 -3.15 5.10
CA VAL A 82 18.65 -1.90 4.51
C VAL A 82 19.66 -1.26 5.48
N SER A 83 20.86 -0.97 4.98
CA SER A 83 21.94 -0.37 5.78
C SER A 83 21.66 1.10 6.12
N GLU A 84 22.36 1.65 7.11
CA GLU A 84 22.31 3.10 7.39
C GLU A 84 22.86 3.91 6.22
N GLU A 85 23.90 3.41 5.55
CA GLU A 85 24.46 4.02 4.34
C GLU A 85 23.43 4.09 3.21
N ASP A 86 22.71 3.00 2.94
CA ASP A 86 21.65 2.98 1.93
C ASP A 86 20.50 3.93 2.26
N ARG A 87 20.12 4.02 3.55
CA ARG A 87 19.10 4.96 4.01
C ARG A 87 19.52 6.41 3.77
N LEU A 88 20.77 6.74 4.08
CA LEU A 88 21.32 8.07 3.83
C LEU A 88 21.39 8.38 2.34
N ARG A 89 21.87 7.41 1.54
CA ARG A 89 21.94 7.57 0.09
C ARG A 89 20.56 7.73 -0.55
N PHE A 90 19.56 7.01 -0.05
CA PHE A 90 18.17 7.18 -0.46
C PHE A 90 17.66 8.59 -0.15
N ALA A 91 17.93 9.12 1.05
CA ALA A 91 17.55 10.47 1.41
C ALA A 91 18.21 11.53 0.49
N GLU A 92 19.43 11.30 0.03
CA GLU A 92 20.09 12.15 -0.97
C GLU A 92 19.41 12.08 -2.34
N ILE A 93 19.05 10.88 -2.82
CA ILE A 93 18.31 10.70 -4.08
C ILE A 93 16.99 11.47 -4.05
N VAL A 94 16.22 11.37 -2.96
CA VAL A 94 14.96 12.10 -2.75
C VAL A 94 15.17 13.62 -2.82
N GLN A 95 16.23 14.12 -2.19
CA GLN A 95 16.54 15.55 -2.21
C GLN A 95 17.00 16.03 -3.58
N ASP A 96 17.81 15.23 -4.27
CA ASP A 96 18.30 15.56 -5.61
C ASP A 96 17.12 15.60 -6.59
N ALA A 97 16.20 14.63 -6.52
CA ALA A 97 14.96 14.64 -7.27
C ALA A 97 14.19 15.95 -7.06
N ALA A 98 14.02 16.39 -5.81
CA ALA A 98 13.33 17.65 -5.51
C ALA A 98 14.03 18.89 -6.08
N LYS A 99 15.38 18.89 -6.15
CA LYS A 99 16.16 20.04 -6.64
C LYS A 99 16.25 20.08 -8.16
N THR A 100 16.23 18.93 -8.83
CA THR A 100 16.48 18.83 -10.27
C THR A 100 15.23 18.62 -11.11
N GLY A 101 14.04 18.73 -10.51
CA GLY A 101 12.78 18.53 -11.22
C GLY A 101 12.41 17.04 -11.43
N GLY A 102 12.92 16.15 -10.57
CA GLY A 102 12.72 14.71 -10.67
C GLY A 102 11.32 14.23 -10.27
N TYR A 103 10.49 15.09 -9.68
CA TYR A 103 9.09 14.75 -9.37
C TYR A 103 8.12 15.20 -10.45
N GLU A 104 8.56 16.09 -11.34
CA GLU A 104 7.87 16.56 -12.53
C GLU A 104 8.01 15.57 -13.70
N ASP A 105 9.14 14.85 -13.77
CA ASP A 105 9.36 13.72 -14.68
C ASP A 105 10.08 12.56 -13.95
N PRO A 106 9.35 11.80 -13.12
CA PRO A 106 9.94 10.73 -12.30
C PRO A 106 10.49 9.59 -13.14
N LEU A 107 9.89 9.32 -14.31
CA LEU A 107 10.37 8.28 -15.22
C LEU A 107 11.76 8.59 -15.75
N SER A 108 11.97 9.80 -16.29
CA SER A 108 13.28 10.21 -16.78
C SER A 108 14.29 10.30 -15.65
N TYR A 109 13.88 10.82 -14.49
CA TYR A 109 14.76 10.91 -13.32
C TYR A 109 15.26 9.54 -12.88
N VAL A 110 14.36 8.59 -12.61
CA VAL A 110 14.73 7.22 -12.17
C VAL A 110 15.60 6.53 -13.22
N LYS A 111 15.33 6.70 -14.52
CA LYS A 111 16.16 6.13 -15.60
C LYS A 111 17.54 6.77 -15.74
N SER A 112 17.72 8.00 -15.26
CA SER A 112 19.00 8.71 -15.27
C SER A 112 19.93 8.32 -14.10
N LEU A 113 19.38 7.65 -13.08
CA LEU A 113 20.12 7.29 -11.88
C LEU A 113 21.30 6.36 -12.18
N SER A 114 22.36 6.54 -11.39
CA SER A 114 23.53 5.68 -11.46
C SER A 114 23.18 4.23 -11.05
N LYS A 115 23.99 3.26 -11.49
CA LYS A 115 23.81 1.86 -11.09
C LYS A 115 23.79 1.67 -9.56
N SER A 116 24.62 2.41 -8.83
CA SER A 116 24.64 2.40 -7.37
C SER A 116 23.34 2.92 -6.77
N ASP A 117 22.74 3.97 -7.35
CA ASP A 117 21.48 4.54 -6.87
C ASP A 117 20.30 3.61 -7.17
N ILE A 118 20.29 2.98 -8.34
CA ILE A 118 19.34 1.91 -8.67
C ILE A 118 19.43 0.75 -7.67
N ASP A 119 20.65 0.37 -7.28
CA ASP A 119 20.86 -0.68 -6.29
C ASP A 119 20.38 -0.28 -4.89
N VAL A 120 20.47 1.00 -4.52
CA VAL A 120 19.87 1.56 -3.29
C VAL A 120 18.35 1.48 -3.36
N LEU A 121 17.73 1.96 -4.44
CA LEU A 121 16.28 1.89 -4.65
C LEU A 121 15.78 0.44 -4.58
N LYS A 122 16.50 -0.49 -5.22
CA LYS A 122 16.19 -1.92 -5.19
C LYS A 122 16.14 -2.45 -3.75
N ARG A 123 17.10 -2.10 -2.91
CA ARG A 123 17.17 -2.55 -1.50
C ARG A 123 16.08 -1.90 -0.63
N VAL A 124 15.92 -0.59 -0.71
CA VAL A 124 14.90 0.16 0.07
C VAL A 124 13.50 -0.38 -0.22
N HIS A 125 13.22 -0.64 -1.50
CA HIS A 125 11.91 -1.12 -1.97
C HIS A 125 11.79 -2.64 -2.08
N CYS A 126 12.80 -3.38 -1.60
CA CYS A 126 12.80 -4.85 -1.51
C CYS A 126 12.60 -5.60 -2.85
N PHE A 127 13.09 -5.04 -3.96
CA PHE A 127 13.08 -5.76 -5.23
C PHE A 127 14.18 -6.83 -5.27
N ALA A 128 13.85 -8.01 -5.77
CA ALA A 128 14.82 -9.09 -5.95
C ALA A 128 15.91 -8.74 -6.98
N GLU A 129 15.55 -7.99 -8.02
CA GLU A 129 16.42 -7.65 -9.14
C GLU A 129 16.29 -6.17 -9.52
N ALA A 130 17.35 -5.60 -10.12
CA ALA A 130 17.37 -4.21 -10.55
C ALA A 130 16.27 -3.88 -11.57
N LYS A 131 15.78 -4.88 -12.33
CA LYS A 131 14.65 -4.72 -13.24
C LYS A 131 13.39 -4.20 -12.55
N GLY A 132 13.24 -4.45 -11.24
CA GLY A 132 12.15 -3.90 -10.44
C GLY A 132 12.11 -2.37 -10.46
N VAL A 133 13.27 -1.74 -10.64
CA VAL A 133 13.45 -0.29 -10.73
C VAL A 133 13.63 0.14 -12.18
N THR A 134 14.49 -0.53 -12.96
CA THR A 134 14.89 -0.04 -14.29
C THR A 134 13.86 -0.28 -15.39
N ALA A 135 12.96 -1.27 -15.22
CA ALA A 135 11.91 -1.56 -16.20
C ALA A 135 10.61 -0.80 -15.92
N VAL A 136 10.62 0.15 -14.97
CA VAL A 136 9.48 1.01 -14.68
C VAL A 136 9.05 1.79 -15.92
N ASN A 137 7.73 1.78 -16.17
CA ASN A 137 7.11 2.36 -17.36
C ASN A 137 5.87 3.21 -17.04
N THR A 138 5.52 3.35 -15.76
CA THR A 138 4.43 4.21 -15.28
C THR A 138 4.98 5.35 -14.44
N GLU A 139 4.31 6.51 -14.51
CA GLU A 139 4.68 7.67 -13.71
C GLU A 139 4.54 7.36 -12.22
N GLU A 140 3.44 6.72 -11.80
CA GLU A 140 3.23 6.31 -10.41
C GLU A 140 4.33 5.40 -9.88
N GLY A 141 4.65 4.34 -10.64
CA GLY A 141 5.68 3.39 -10.26
C GLY A 141 7.03 4.08 -10.05
N ALA A 142 7.38 5.03 -10.92
CA ALA A 142 8.61 5.81 -10.79
C ALA A 142 8.54 6.81 -9.63
N PHE A 143 7.40 7.47 -9.45
CA PHE A 143 7.16 8.43 -8.38
C PHE A 143 7.30 7.78 -7.00
N ASN A 144 6.66 6.62 -6.80
CA ASN A 144 6.71 5.87 -5.54
C ASN A 144 8.08 5.26 -5.24
N LEU A 145 8.98 5.12 -6.22
CA LEU A 145 10.39 4.78 -5.96
C LEU A 145 11.14 5.94 -5.28
N LEU A 146 10.67 7.17 -5.43
CA LEU A 146 11.25 8.39 -4.85
C LEU A 146 10.56 8.81 -3.54
N LEU A 147 9.76 7.92 -2.94
CA LEU A 147 9.10 8.12 -1.66
C LEU A 147 9.53 7.06 -0.66
N PRO A 148 9.53 7.36 0.65
CA PRO A 148 9.73 6.34 1.67
C PRO A 148 8.71 5.19 1.51
N PRO A 149 9.02 3.96 1.98
CA PRO A 149 8.11 2.82 1.88
C PRO A 149 6.67 3.09 2.33
N SER A 150 6.46 3.78 3.44
CA SER A 150 5.13 4.15 3.97
C SER A 150 4.42 5.23 3.14
N GLY A 151 5.16 6.05 2.40
CA GLY A 151 4.66 7.27 1.75
C GLY A 151 4.10 7.05 0.34
N ALA A 152 3.80 5.82 -0.05
CA ALA A 152 3.30 5.52 -1.40
C ALA A 152 1.98 6.25 -1.70
N VAL A 153 1.83 6.71 -2.92
CA VAL A 153 0.61 7.35 -3.43
C VAL A 153 -0.02 6.54 -4.54
N ASP A 154 -1.32 6.67 -4.72
CA ASP A 154 -2.08 6.15 -5.86
C ASP A 154 -2.48 7.36 -6.72
N THR A 155 -1.73 7.60 -7.80
CA THR A 155 -1.86 8.82 -8.61
C THR A 155 -2.92 8.70 -9.69
N ASN A 156 -3.20 7.49 -10.16
CA ASN A 156 -4.23 7.23 -11.17
C ASN A 156 -5.60 6.89 -10.55
N ASN A 157 -5.68 6.77 -9.22
CA ASN A 157 -6.87 6.49 -8.43
C ASN A 157 -7.55 5.17 -8.83
N ASP A 158 -6.76 4.11 -9.06
CA ASP A 158 -7.25 2.76 -9.36
C ASP A 158 -7.22 1.80 -8.14
N ALA A 159 -6.85 2.32 -6.98
CA ALA A 159 -6.67 1.61 -5.71
C ALA A 159 -5.58 0.53 -5.70
N VAL A 160 -4.69 0.55 -6.69
CA VAL A 160 -3.50 -0.28 -6.75
C VAL A 160 -2.28 0.61 -6.73
N VAL A 161 -1.46 0.42 -5.71
CA VAL A 161 -0.23 1.19 -5.56
C VAL A 161 0.86 0.57 -6.43
N GLU A 162 1.33 1.34 -7.40
CA GLU A 162 2.46 0.96 -8.23
C GLU A 162 3.78 1.46 -7.62
N ARG A 163 4.77 0.59 -7.52
CA ARG A 163 6.13 0.96 -7.09
C ARG A 163 7.11 0.25 -7.99
N GLY A 164 7.92 0.98 -8.74
CA GLY A 164 8.70 0.41 -9.83
C GLY A 164 7.78 -0.39 -10.76
N ILE A 165 8.09 -1.66 -11.01
CA ILE A 165 7.20 -2.58 -11.76
C ILE A 165 6.17 -3.30 -10.88
N GLY A 166 6.24 -3.16 -9.56
CA GLY A 166 5.39 -3.88 -8.62
C GLY A 166 4.03 -3.21 -8.49
N LYS A 167 2.96 -4.00 -8.58
CA LYS A 167 1.58 -3.56 -8.31
C LYS A 167 1.11 -4.19 -7.01
N ASN A 168 0.67 -3.38 -6.05
CA ASN A 168 0.28 -3.86 -4.72
C ASN A 168 -1.14 -3.40 -4.38
N PHE A 169 -1.95 -4.35 -3.93
CA PHE A 169 -3.17 -4.02 -3.23
C PHE A 169 -2.80 -3.49 -1.84
N VAL A 170 -3.25 -2.28 -1.51
CA VAL A 170 -3.05 -1.65 -0.20
C VAL A 170 -4.42 -1.27 0.33
N PHE A 171 -4.69 -1.62 1.58
CA PHE A 171 -5.98 -1.32 2.20
C PHE A 171 -5.84 -0.62 3.56
N PRO A 172 -6.59 0.47 3.78
CA PRO A 172 -7.35 1.22 2.78
C PRO A 172 -6.41 1.81 1.71
N PRO A 173 -6.90 2.06 0.48
CA PRO A 173 -6.04 2.66 -0.54
C PRO A 173 -5.58 4.06 -0.11
N PRO A 174 -4.42 4.56 -0.59
CA PRO A 174 -3.89 5.86 -0.17
C PRO A 174 -4.89 7.01 -0.29
N ASN A 175 -5.72 6.95 -1.32
CA ASN A 175 -6.72 7.96 -1.68
C ASN A 175 -8.05 7.82 -0.92
N ALA A 176 -8.21 6.78 -0.08
CA ALA A 176 -9.37 6.67 0.78
C ALA A 176 -9.48 7.88 1.73
N PRO A 177 -10.71 8.31 2.08
CA PRO A 177 -10.91 9.37 3.06
C PRO A 177 -10.15 9.12 4.36
N GLN A 178 -9.68 10.19 5.02
CA GLN A 178 -8.88 10.05 6.24
C GLN A 178 -9.66 9.32 7.34
N GLU A 179 -10.96 9.54 7.42
CA GLU A 179 -11.85 8.89 8.38
C GLU A 179 -11.93 7.37 8.16
N VAL A 180 -11.81 6.91 6.91
CA VAL A 180 -11.76 5.47 6.57
C VAL A 180 -10.44 4.87 7.02
N LYS A 181 -9.33 5.57 6.77
CA LYS A 181 -8.00 5.17 7.24
C LYS A 181 -7.93 5.10 8.76
N ASP A 182 -8.43 6.13 9.45
CA ASP A 182 -8.45 6.18 10.91
C ASP A 182 -9.32 5.07 11.52
N ALA A 183 -10.49 4.80 10.93
CA ALA A 183 -11.36 3.71 11.36
C ALA A 183 -10.70 2.33 11.20
N TRP A 184 -9.97 2.13 10.10
CA TRP A 184 -9.22 0.90 9.85
C TRP A 184 -8.08 0.71 10.85
N GLU A 185 -7.29 1.76 11.09
CA GLU A 185 -6.21 1.71 12.08
C GLU A 185 -6.75 1.43 13.49
N LYS A 186 -7.86 2.06 13.89
CA LYS A 186 -8.53 1.77 15.17
C LYS A 186 -8.99 0.32 15.27
N MET A 187 -9.59 -0.21 14.22
CA MET A 187 -10.09 -1.60 14.19
C MET A 187 -8.94 -2.62 14.23
N THR A 188 -7.82 -2.30 13.60
CA THR A 188 -6.69 -3.22 13.43
C THR A 188 -5.55 -3.02 14.44
N ALA A 189 -5.65 -2.06 15.36
CA ALA A 189 -4.58 -1.67 16.29
C ALA A 189 -4.01 -2.84 17.11
N ASP A 190 -4.87 -3.75 17.57
CA ASP A 190 -4.48 -4.89 18.41
C ASP A 190 -4.32 -6.20 17.61
N MET A 191 -4.44 -6.15 16.28
CA MET A 191 -4.33 -7.33 15.43
C MET A 191 -2.87 -7.71 15.18
N SER A 192 -2.60 -9.02 15.06
CA SER A 192 -1.32 -9.48 14.53
C SER A 192 -1.17 -9.08 13.06
N GLU A 193 0.06 -8.99 12.54
CA GLU A 193 0.29 -8.69 11.10
C GLU A 193 -0.45 -9.66 10.18
N LYS A 194 -0.54 -10.94 10.57
CA LYS A 194 -1.29 -11.97 9.85
C LYS A 194 -2.79 -11.69 9.85
N ASP A 195 -3.36 -11.35 11.00
CA ASP A 195 -4.80 -11.09 11.11
C ASP A 195 -5.19 -9.80 10.39
N ARG A 196 -4.34 -8.76 10.48
CA ARG A 196 -4.50 -7.52 9.72
C ARG A 196 -4.42 -7.76 8.20
N LEU A 197 -3.58 -8.68 7.73
CA LEU A 197 -3.55 -9.08 6.31
C LEU A 197 -4.85 -9.81 5.92
N LEU A 198 -5.32 -10.76 6.74
CA LEU A 198 -6.57 -11.49 6.48
C LEU A 198 -7.79 -10.57 6.50
N ALA A 199 -7.79 -9.53 7.33
CA ALA A 199 -8.87 -8.54 7.37
C ALA A 199 -9.05 -7.80 6.03
N GLN A 200 -8.01 -7.74 5.18
CA GLN A 200 -8.09 -7.07 3.87
C GLN A 200 -8.77 -7.94 2.80
N VAL A 201 -8.82 -9.26 3.00
CA VAL A 201 -9.29 -10.23 2.00
C VAL A 201 -10.70 -9.93 1.49
N PRO A 202 -11.69 -9.57 2.32
CA PRO A 202 -13.04 -9.25 1.81
C PRO A 202 -13.06 -8.09 0.83
N PHE A 203 -12.21 -7.08 1.04
CA PHE A 203 -12.11 -5.92 0.16
C PHE A 203 -11.41 -6.28 -1.15
N MET A 204 -10.34 -7.06 -1.09
CA MET A 204 -9.68 -7.58 -2.29
C MET A 204 -10.63 -8.44 -3.14
N VAL A 205 -11.42 -9.33 -2.50
CA VAL A 205 -12.42 -10.16 -3.20
C VAL A 205 -13.53 -9.29 -3.82
N ALA A 206 -13.96 -8.24 -3.12
CA ALA A 206 -14.94 -7.30 -3.67
C ALA A 206 -14.38 -6.57 -4.91
N THR A 207 -13.12 -6.13 -4.88
CA THR A 207 -12.45 -5.51 -6.04
C THR A 207 -12.38 -6.49 -7.23
N ILE A 208 -11.97 -7.73 -6.99
CA ILE A 208 -11.94 -8.76 -8.05
C ILE A 208 -13.35 -8.96 -8.61
N GLY A 209 -14.35 -9.14 -7.75
CA GLY A 209 -15.73 -9.41 -8.17
C GLY A 209 -16.34 -8.28 -9.01
N ALA A 210 -16.04 -7.03 -8.69
CA ALA A 210 -16.50 -5.86 -9.44
C ALA A 210 -15.87 -5.75 -10.84
N ASN A 211 -14.75 -6.43 -11.06
CA ASN A 211 -13.96 -6.35 -12.29
C ASN A 211 -14.02 -7.62 -13.14
N ILE A 212 -14.87 -8.60 -12.80
CA ILE A 212 -15.10 -9.77 -13.65
C ILE A 212 -15.89 -9.34 -14.89
N GLU A 213 -15.37 -9.68 -16.07
CA GLU A 213 -16.07 -9.52 -17.33
C GLU A 213 -17.02 -10.71 -17.56
N TYR A 214 -18.24 -10.43 -18.01
CA TYR A 214 -19.24 -11.44 -18.32
C TYR A 214 -19.73 -11.33 -19.77
N ASP A 215 -19.97 -12.47 -20.41
CA ASP A 215 -20.66 -12.51 -21.71
C ASP A 215 -22.17 -12.28 -21.58
N GLU A 216 -22.87 -12.25 -22.73
CA GLU A 216 -24.33 -12.08 -22.80
C GLU A 216 -25.13 -13.15 -22.03
N ASN A 217 -24.52 -14.32 -21.75
CA ASN A 217 -25.13 -15.41 -21.00
C ASN A 217 -24.80 -15.36 -19.50
N GLY A 218 -24.02 -14.37 -19.05
CA GLY A 218 -23.58 -14.25 -17.66
C GLY A 218 -22.42 -15.19 -17.30
N THR A 219 -21.67 -15.70 -18.28
CA THR A 219 -20.46 -16.50 -18.07
C THR A 219 -19.26 -15.59 -17.93
N ALA A 220 -18.42 -15.81 -16.91
CA ALA A 220 -17.20 -15.04 -16.74
C ALA A 220 -16.21 -15.31 -17.91
N THR A 221 -15.80 -14.26 -18.62
CA THR A 221 -14.89 -14.33 -19.77
C THR A 221 -13.50 -13.77 -19.49
N GLY A 222 -13.36 -12.95 -18.46
CA GLY A 222 -12.11 -12.26 -18.15
C GLY A 222 -12.17 -11.46 -16.86
N LEU A 223 -11.10 -10.69 -16.63
CA LEU A 223 -10.97 -9.73 -15.55
C LEU A 223 -10.45 -8.42 -16.16
N HIS A 224 -11.04 -7.29 -15.79
CA HIS A 224 -10.45 -5.98 -16.04
C HIS A 224 -9.29 -5.77 -15.06
N GLU A 225 -8.12 -5.48 -15.59
CA GLU A 225 -6.91 -5.25 -14.80
C GLU A 225 -6.82 -3.77 -14.38
N PRO A 226 -6.17 -3.45 -13.25
CA PRO A 226 -5.89 -2.07 -12.86
C PRO A 226 -5.16 -1.30 -13.98
N GLY A 227 -5.76 -0.19 -14.40
CA GLY A 227 -5.33 0.64 -15.53
C GLY A 227 -6.12 0.41 -16.83
N ASP A 228 -6.97 -0.61 -16.92
CA ASP A 228 -7.86 -0.82 -18.07
C ASP A 228 -9.00 0.22 -18.08
N ALA A 229 -9.47 0.61 -19.26
CA ALA A 229 -10.55 1.60 -19.40
C ALA A 229 -11.88 1.19 -18.75
N ASN A 230 -12.11 -0.11 -18.59
CA ASN A 230 -13.32 -0.68 -17.97
C ASN A 230 -13.09 -1.13 -16.52
N TYR A 231 -11.90 -0.89 -15.96
CA TYR A 231 -11.62 -1.20 -14.58
C TYR A 231 -12.44 -0.29 -13.65
N THR A 232 -13.00 -0.88 -12.60
CA THR A 232 -13.82 -0.22 -11.58
C THR A 232 -13.06 -0.16 -10.27
N ASN A 233 -12.68 1.05 -9.85
CA ASN A 233 -12.23 1.30 -8.49
C ASN A 233 -13.45 1.36 -7.55
N ILE A 234 -13.60 0.37 -6.69
CA ILE A 234 -14.71 0.29 -5.73
C ILE A 234 -14.50 1.17 -4.47
N PHE A 235 -13.36 1.84 -4.35
CA PHE A 235 -12.98 2.61 -3.16
C PHE A 235 -12.98 4.13 -3.37
N ASP A 236 -13.13 4.60 -4.63
CA ASP A 236 -13.32 6.00 -4.97
C ASP A 236 -14.71 6.47 -4.51
N LYS A 237 -14.81 6.73 -3.20
CA LYS A 237 -16.06 6.87 -2.47
C LYS A 237 -15.91 7.90 -1.35
N THR A 238 -16.96 8.67 -1.14
CA THR A 238 -17.12 9.47 0.07
C THR A 238 -17.31 8.58 1.31
N LYS A 239 -17.15 9.15 2.52
CA LYS A 239 -17.42 8.43 3.78
C LYS A 239 -18.81 7.78 3.81
N ALA A 240 -19.84 8.47 3.30
CA ALA A 240 -21.21 7.95 3.28
C ALA A 240 -21.32 6.73 2.36
N GLU A 241 -20.74 6.79 1.17
CA GLU A 241 -20.73 5.68 0.22
C GLU A 241 -19.89 4.48 0.72
N TRP A 242 -18.85 4.73 1.52
CA TRP A 242 -18.12 3.70 2.24
C TRP A 242 -18.99 2.97 3.26
N ALA A 243 -19.80 3.70 4.03
CA ALA A 243 -20.75 3.10 4.98
C ALA A 243 -21.79 2.23 4.26
N ASP A 244 -22.31 2.69 3.13
CA ASP A 244 -23.24 1.92 2.30
C ASP A 244 -22.59 0.64 1.73
N MET A 245 -21.33 0.74 1.27
CA MET A 245 -20.58 -0.43 0.79
C MET A 245 -20.38 -1.45 1.91
N LEU A 246 -19.99 -1.02 3.11
CA LEU A 246 -19.82 -1.91 4.26
C LEU A 246 -21.16 -2.57 4.64
N ALA A 247 -22.27 -1.83 4.63
CA ALA A 247 -23.60 -2.40 4.90
C ALA A 247 -23.97 -3.50 3.89
N GLN A 248 -23.68 -3.29 2.60
CA GLN A 248 -23.89 -4.31 1.56
C GLN A 248 -23.00 -5.53 1.76
N MET A 249 -21.72 -5.33 2.09
CA MET A 249 -20.78 -6.42 2.38
C MET A 249 -21.21 -7.24 3.61
N ILE A 250 -21.64 -6.57 4.69
CA ILE A 250 -22.18 -7.22 5.91
C ILE A 250 -23.41 -8.04 5.58
N ALA A 251 -24.38 -7.48 4.84
CA ALA A 251 -25.59 -8.19 4.44
C ALA A 251 -25.27 -9.43 3.59
N GLY A 252 -24.35 -9.28 2.62
CA GLY A 252 -23.84 -10.39 1.82
C GLY A 252 -23.17 -11.48 2.66
N SER A 253 -22.31 -11.08 3.59
CA SER A 253 -21.60 -12.00 4.50
C SER A 253 -22.58 -12.78 5.38
N ARG A 254 -23.54 -12.09 6.02
CA ARG A 254 -24.59 -12.70 6.85
C ARG A 254 -25.42 -13.74 6.09
N SER A 255 -25.73 -13.48 4.82
CA SER A 255 -26.50 -14.43 4.00
C SER A 255 -25.79 -15.77 3.76
N MET A 256 -24.48 -15.83 4.02
CA MET A 256 -23.65 -17.03 3.82
C MET A 256 -23.37 -17.80 5.10
N GLU A 257 -23.63 -17.23 6.28
CA GLU A 257 -23.26 -17.80 7.58
C GLU A 257 -23.86 -19.19 7.82
N ASP A 258 -25.13 -19.39 7.49
CA ASP A 258 -25.84 -20.67 7.66
C ASP A 258 -25.17 -21.82 6.89
N LYS A 259 -24.59 -21.52 5.73
CA LYS A 259 -23.96 -22.50 4.84
C LYS A 259 -22.46 -22.61 5.07
N HIS A 260 -21.85 -21.54 5.57
CA HIS A 260 -20.42 -21.35 5.66
C HIS A 260 -20.08 -20.59 6.96
N PRO A 261 -19.95 -21.30 8.10
CA PRO A 261 -19.75 -20.68 9.40
C PRO A 261 -18.52 -19.77 9.51
N GLN A 262 -17.53 -19.92 8.63
CA GLN A 262 -16.38 -19.00 8.56
C GLN A 262 -16.78 -17.55 8.24
N TYR A 263 -17.95 -17.33 7.63
CA TYR A 263 -18.47 -15.98 7.37
C TYR A 263 -18.89 -15.25 8.65
N ILE A 264 -19.12 -15.95 9.77
CA ILE A 264 -19.48 -15.29 11.04
C ILE A 264 -18.35 -14.35 11.50
N GLU A 265 -17.11 -14.80 11.44
CA GLU A 265 -15.96 -13.97 11.84
C GLU A 265 -15.69 -12.86 10.82
N HIS A 266 -15.94 -13.11 9.53
CA HIS A 266 -15.86 -12.07 8.50
C HIS A 266 -16.91 -10.97 8.72
N THR A 267 -18.15 -11.37 9.04
CA THR A 267 -19.25 -10.44 9.35
C THR A 267 -18.88 -9.58 10.55
N LYS A 268 -18.42 -10.18 11.66
CA LYS A 268 -18.01 -9.42 12.86
C LYS A 268 -16.91 -8.42 12.57
N MET A 269 -15.93 -8.80 11.74
CA MET A 269 -14.86 -7.88 11.33
C MET A 269 -15.41 -6.68 10.55
N LEU A 270 -16.28 -6.93 9.56
CA LEU A 270 -16.90 -5.86 8.78
C LEU A 270 -17.79 -4.95 9.64
N GLU A 271 -18.54 -5.52 10.60
CA GLU A 271 -19.34 -4.77 11.57
C GLU A 271 -18.48 -3.89 12.46
N SER A 272 -17.36 -4.43 12.97
CA SER A 272 -16.41 -3.65 13.78
C SER A 272 -15.83 -2.48 12.99
N PHE A 273 -15.50 -2.69 11.72
CA PHE A 273 -15.01 -1.61 10.87
C PHE A 273 -16.10 -0.54 10.62
N ALA A 274 -17.34 -0.97 10.33
CA ALA A 274 -18.47 -0.05 10.15
C ALA A 274 -18.78 0.75 11.42
N GLU A 275 -18.66 0.15 12.60
CA GLU A 275 -18.76 0.83 13.89
C GLU A 275 -17.68 1.91 14.02
N LYS A 276 -16.41 1.59 13.78
CA LYS A 276 -15.31 2.57 13.90
C LYS A 276 -15.37 3.69 12.85
N LEU A 277 -15.97 3.45 11.69
CA LEU A 277 -16.22 4.48 10.69
C LEU A 277 -17.37 5.43 11.11
N SER A 278 -18.36 4.88 11.81
CA SER A 278 -19.55 5.58 12.28
C SER A 278 -19.31 6.33 13.60
N ASP A 279 -18.35 5.87 14.41
CA ASP A 279 -17.85 6.56 15.61
C ASP A 279 -17.18 7.88 15.19
N GLU A 280 -17.96 8.95 15.11
CA GLU A 280 -17.44 10.31 15.19
C GLU A 280 -16.65 10.43 16.50
N LEU A 281 -15.51 11.13 16.46
CA LEU A 281 -14.85 11.60 17.67
C LEU A 281 -15.82 12.51 18.44
N GLY A 282 -16.65 11.91 19.28
CA GLY A 282 -17.21 12.54 20.46
C GLY A 282 -16.11 12.69 21.50
N THR A 283 -15.14 13.58 21.22
CA THR A 283 -14.26 14.21 22.20
C THR A 283 -13.73 15.50 21.58
N ALA A 284 -14.55 16.55 21.67
CA ALA A 284 -14.09 17.93 21.77
C ALA A 284 -13.85 18.26 23.24
#